data_AF-A0A3C0JMM8-F1
#
_entry.id   AF-A0A3C0JMM8-F1
#
_cell.length_a   1.000
_cell.length_b   1.000
_cell.length_c   1.000
_cell.angle_alpha   90.00
_cell.angle_beta   90.00
_cell.angle_gamma   90.00
#
_symmetry.space_group_name_H-M   'P 1'
#
loop_
_entity.id
_entity.type
_entity.pdbx_description
1 polymer ?
#
loop_
_entity_poly.entity_id
_entity_poly.type
_entity_poly.pdbx_seq_one_letter_code
_entity_poly.pdbx_strand_id
1 'polypeptide(L)' 'RRTVSEIPIGRMVEPEEVASLVLFLVSEKASAITGQTIAVEGGAGRGVNY' A
#
# COMPACT_ATOMS: atom_id res chain seq x y z
N ARG A 1 -17.75 -9.36 0.51
CA ARG A 1 -16.65 -9.59 -0.45
C ARG A 1 -16.67 -8.37 -1.36
N ARG A 2 -15.65 -7.49 -1.35
CA ARG A 2 -15.63 -6.38 -2.32
C ARG A 2 -15.47 -6.95 -3.72
N THR A 3 -16.15 -6.34 -4.68
CA THR A 3 -15.93 -6.61 -6.10
C THR A 3 -14.72 -5.80 -6.58
N VAL A 4 -13.99 -6.27 -7.60
CA VAL A 4 -12.81 -5.56 -8.14
C VAL A 4 -13.17 -4.13 -8.58
N SER A 5 -14.40 -3.94 -9.06
CA SER A 5 -14.97 -2.63 -9.41
C SER A 5 -15.11 -1.65 -8.24
N GLU A 6 -15.11 -2.11 -6.99
CA GLU A 6 -15.17 -1.27 -5.79
C GLU A 6 -13.79 -0.87 -5.26
N ILE A 7 -12.71 -1.34 -5.90
CA ILE A 7 -11.35 -0.89 -5.62
C ILE A 7 -11.12 0.36 -6.50
N PRO A 8 -10.74 1.52 -5.94
CA PRO A 8 -10.54 2.75 -6.71
C PRO A 8 -9.60 2.62 -7.92
N ILE A 9 -8.54 1.83 -7.83
CA ILE A 9 -7.64 1.58 -8.97
C ILE A 9 -8.24 0.62 -10.02
N GLY A 10 -9.42 0.06 -9.78
CA GLY A 10 -10.16 -0.81 -10.71
C GLY A 10 -9.58 -2.20 -10.90
N ARG A 11 -8.59 -2.60 -10.08
CA ARG A 11 -7.91 -3.90 -10.15
C ARG A 11 -7.41 -4.35 -8.79
N MET A 12 -7.01 -5.61 -8.71
CA MET A 12 -6.24 -6.10 -7.57
C MET A 12 -4.83 -5.50 -7.59
N VAL A 13 -4.26 -5.31 -6.39
CA VAL A 13 -2.84 -4.99 -6.23
C VAL A 13 -2.02 -6.23 -6.56
N GLU A 14 -0.93 -6.05 -7.30
CA GLU A 14 0.00 -7.11 -7.65
C GLU A 14 1.10 -7.27 -6.58
N PRO A 15 1.66 -8.48 -6.37
CA PRO A 15 2.71 -8.72 -5.39
C PRO A 15 3.93 -7.78 -5.52
N GLU A 16 4.29 -7.41 -6.74
CA GLU A 16 5.42 -6.54 -7.05
C GLU A 16 5.23 -5.10 -6.53
N GLU A 17 3.98 -4.65 -6.40
CA GLU A 17 3.67 -3.33 -5.85
C GLU A 17 3.90 -3.29 -4.33
N VAL A 18 3.61 -4.40 -3.63
CA VAL A 18 3.97 -4.56 -2.22
C VAL A 18 5.49 -4.63 -2.07
N ALA A 19 6.16 -5.43 -2.91
CA ALA A 19 7.61 -5.55 -2.91
C ALA A 19 8.31 -4.21 -3.17
N SER A 20 7.75 -3.36 -4.03
CA SER A 20 8.27 -2.01 -4.31
C SER A 20 8.25 -1.11 -3.07
N LEU A 21 7.16 -1.12 -2.29
CA LEU A 21 7.12 -0.40 -1.01
C LEU A 21 8.16 -0.96 -0.05
N VAL A 22 8.28 -2.28 0.06
CA VAL A 22 9.29 -2.91 0.93
C VAL A 22 10.71 -2.48 0.53
N LEU A 23 11.03 -2.49 -0.77
CA LEU A 23 12.32 -2.02 -1.28
C LEU A 23 12.60 -0.56 -0.91
N PHE A 24 11.59 0.30 -0.96
CA PHE A 24 11.72 1.69 -0.51
C PHE A 24 11.99 1.76 1.01
N LEU A 25 11.23 1.01 1.81
CA LEU A 25 11.34 1.03 3.28
C LEU A 25 12.68 0.51 3.80
N VAL A 26 13.31 -0.44 3.11
CA VAL A 26 14.66 -0.93 3.48
C VAL A 26 15.79 -0.02 2.98
N SER A 27 15.49 1.02 2.22
CA SER A 27 16.48 1.95 1.70
C SER A 27 16.75 3.12 2.67
N GLU A 28 17.90 3.76 2.53
CA GLU A 28 18.26 4.99 3.28
C GLU A 28 17.24 6.14 3.12
N LYS A 29 16.42 6.11 2.06
CA LYS A 29 15.40 7.12 1.78
C LYS A 29 14.26 7.08 2.80
N ALA A 30 14.07 5.97 3.49
CA ALA A 30 13.02 5.78 4.49
C ALA A 30 13.52 5.99 5.93
N SER A 31 14.70 6.58 6.14
CA SER A 31 15.36 6.69 7.46
C SER A 31 14.53 7.37 8.57
N ALA A 32 13.58 8.23 8.21
CA ALA A 32 12.67 8.88 9.15
C ALA A 32 11.34 8.13 9.38
N ILE A 33 11.08 7.05 8.65
CA ILE A 33 9.81 6.32 8.67
C ILE A 33 9.93 5.15 9.65
N THR A 34 9.27 5.28 10.80
CA THR A 34 9.20 4.22 11.81
C THR A 34 7.87 4.26 12.54
N GLY A 35 7.41 3.10 13.04
CA GLY A 35 6.13 2.95 13.75
C GLY A 35 4.89 3.16 12.89
N GLN A 36 5.03 3.19 11.56
CA GLN A 36 3.93 3.46 10.63
C GLN A 36 3.32 2.18 10.07
N THR A 37 2.03 2.23 9.79
CA THR A 37 1.33 1.21 8.98
C THR A 37 0.98 1.84 7.63
N ILE A 38 1.64 1.41 6.56
CA ILE A 38 1.45 1.96 5.22
C ILE A 38 0.64 0.96 4.38
N ALA A 39 -0.51 1.41 3.87
CA ALA A 39 -1.42 0.57 3.10
C ALA A 39 -1.02 0.49 1.61
N VAL A 40 -0.97 -0.72 1.05
CA VAL A 40 -0.78 -1.00 -0.38
C VAL A 40 -1.99 -1.77 -0.89
N GLU A 41 -3.11 -1.06 -1.04
CA GLU A 41 -4.42 -1.71 -1.23
C GLU A 41 -5.25 -1.11 -2.36
N GLY A 42 -4.67 -0.22 -3.18
CA GLY A 42 -5.36 0.38 -4.32
C GLY A 42 -6.60 1.20 -3.92
N GLY A 43 -6.69 1.64 -2.67
CA GLY A 43 -7.85 2.33 -2.09
C GLY A 43 -8.98 1.42 -1.60
N ALA A 44 -8.73 0.11 -1.45
CA ALA A 44 -9.72 -0.83 -0.91
C ALA A 44 -10.03 -0.61 0.58
N GLY A 45 -9.16 0.07 1.33
CA GLY A 45 -9.41 0.43 2.72
C GLY A 45 -10.40 1.57 2.85
N ARG A 46 -11.06 1.67 4.01
CA ARG A 46 -11.93 2.82 4.35
C ARG A 46 -11.24 3.84 5.25
N GLY A 47 -10.04 3.53 5.72
CA GLY A 47 -9.26 4.39 6.61
C GLY A 47 -8.12 5.05 5.86
N VAL A 48 -7.99 6.37 6.04
CA VAL A 48 -6.71 7.05 5.83
C VAL A 48 -6.08 7.13 7.22
N ASN A 49 -5.08 6.29 7.48
CA ASN A 49 -4.33 6.35 8.72
C ASN A 49 -3.17 7.34 8.51
N TYR A 50 -3.19 8.44 9.26
CA TYR A 50 -2.10 9.40 9.34
C TYR A 50 -1.04 8.93 10.31
#